data_AF-A0A8D0Z457-F1
#
_entry.id   AF-A0A8D0Z457-F1
#
_cell.length_a   1.000
_cell.length_b   1.000
_cell.length_c   1.000
_cell.angle_alpha   90.00
_cell.angle_beta   90.00
_cell.angle_gamma   90.00
#
_symmetry.space_group_name_H-M   'P 1'
#
loop_
_entity.id
_entity.type
_entity.pdbx_description
1 polymer ?
#
loop_
_entity_poly.entity_id
_entity_poly.type
_entity_poly.pdbx_seq_one_letter_code
_entity_poly.pdbx_strand_id
1 'polypeptide(L)'
;MENKAMYLHTVSDRDSGSIFEEPFDGRSLSKLNLCEDGPCHKRRAGGCCTQLGSLSALKHAVLGLYLLVFLILVGIFILAVSRPRSSPDDLKALTRNVNRLNESFRDLQLRLLQAPLQAELGEQVWKAQDALQNQSDSLQALAGAVQRLEGALWGLQAQAAQSEQAVALLRDRTGQQSDAAQLELYQLQVESNRSQLLLRRHAGLLDGLARRVGALGEELADVGGALRGLNHSLSYDVALHGTRLRDLQVLVSNASEDARRMRLVHRGLELQLKQELAVLNSVTEDLRLKDWEHSIALRNISLAKGPPGPKGDQGDEGKEGQPGIPGLPGLRGLPGERGTSGPPGPKGDEGKLGATGPMGMRGFKGDRGPKGEKGEKGDRTGDTSIVEAVMVRLVNGTGPHQGRVEVYHDRRWGTVCDDGWDKKDGDVVCRMLGFPSAEDVHRTAHFGQGS
;
A
#
# COMPACT_ATOMS: atom_id res chain seq x y z
N MET A 1 20.87 -43.54 -5.71
CA MET A 1 19.59 -42.83 -5.45
C MET A 1 19.23 -42.19 -6.77
N GLU A 2 18.05 -42.46 -7.30
CA GLU A 2 17.64 -42.01 -8.63
C GLU A 2 17.27 -40.52 -8.53
N ASN A 3 17.98 -39.64 -9.22
CA ASN A 3 17.65 -38.21 -9.28
C ASN A 3 16.36 -38.05 -10.11
N LYS A 4 15.20 -38.15 -9.46
CA LYS A 4 13.90 -38.03 -10.11
C LYS A 4 13.52 -36.55 -10.19
N ALA A 5 13.84 -35.97 -11.34
CA ALA A 5 13.44 -34.61 -11.64
C ALA A 5 12.01 -34.56 -12.17
N MET A 6 11.39 -33.39 -12.02
CA MET A 6 9.97 -33.18 -12.29
C MET A 6 9.70 -32.20 -13.44
N TYR A 7 8.53 -32.32 -14.08
CA TYR A 7 8.17 -31.57 -15.28
C TYR A 7 6.80 -30.92 -15.18
N LEU A 8 6.70 -29.75 -15.81
CA LEU A 8 5.47 -28.95 -15.93
C LEU A 8 4.97 -28.95 -17.37
N HIS A 9 3.64 -28.83 -17.54
CA HIS A 9 2.98 -28.47 -18.79
C HIS A 9 2.10 -27.23 -18.55
N THR A 10 2.16 -26.21 -19.41
CA THR A 10 1.38 -24.97 -19.24
C THR A 10 0.32 -24.80 -20.32
N VAL A 11 -0.88 -24.38 -19.93
CA VAL A 11 -2.04 -24.20 -20.82
C VAL A 11 -1.78 -23.06 -21.83
N SER A 12 -2.00 -23.32 -23.12
CA SER A 12 -2.19 -22.28 -24.14
C SER A 12 -3.65 -21.80 -24.11
N ASP A 13 -3.86 -20.49 -24.03
CA ASP A 13 -5.16 -19.78 -23.98
C ASP A 13 -6.32 -20.55 -24.64
N ARG A 14 -7.11 -21.24 -23.83
CA ARG A 14 -8.46 -21.66 -24.21
C ARG A 14 -9.39 -21.80 -22.99
N ASP A 15 -10.21 -20.77 -22.87
CA ASP A 15 -11.51 -20.64 -22.19
C ASP A 15 -11.71 -21.16 -20.75
N SER A 16 -11.91 -20.18 -19.86
CA SER A 16 -13.11 -20.05 -19.00
C SER A 16 -13.46 -21.22 -18.08
N GLY A 17 -12.79 -21.30 -16.93
CA GLY A 17 -13.22 -22.10 -15.78
C GLY A 17 -13.05 -21.33 -14.48
N SER A 18 -14.14 -20.78 -13.95
CA SER A 18 -14.19 -20.16 -12.63
C SER A 18 -14.06 -21.22 -11.55
N ILE A 19 -12.90 -21.29 -10.90
CA ILE A 19 -12.72 -21.99 -9.63
C ILE A 19 -12.24 -20.95 -8.62
N PHE A 20 -13.06 -20.76 -7.59
CA PHE A 20 -12.71 -19.98 -6.40
C PHE A 20 -11.47 -20.62 -5.77
N GLU A 21 -10.33 -19.94 -5.86
CA GLU A 21 -9.19 -20.20 -4.99
C GLU A 21 -8.83 -18.94 -4.22
N GLU A 22 -8.66 -19.14 -2.92
CA GLU A 22 -8.33 -18.13 -1.93
C GLU A 22 -7.01 -17.44 -2.27
N PRO A 23 -6.85 -16.15 -1.91
CA PRO A 23 -5.59 -15.45 -2.11
C PRO A 23 -4.55 -16.04 -1.15
N PHE A 24 -3.72 -16.94 -1.66
CA PHE A 24 -2.59 -17.48 -0.92
C PHE A 24 -1.39 -16.55 -1.13
N ASP A 25 -0.90 -15.98 -0.03
CA ASP A 25 0.28 -15.11 -0.01
C ASP A 25 1.52 -15.91 -0.42
N GLY A 26 1.87 -15.80 -1.70
CA GLY A 26 3.07 -16.38 -2.28
C GLY A 26 4.30 -15.67 -1.74
N ARG A 27 5.06 -16.36 -0.88
CA ARG A 27 6.47 -15.99 -0.58
C ARG A 27 7.32 -17.08 0.05
N SER A 28 6.95 -18.36 -0.08
CA SER A 28 7.67 -19.43 0.63
C SER A 28 8.09 -20.55 -0.33
N LEU A 29 9.20 -20.33 -1.05
CA LEU A 29 9.95 -21.40 -1.73
C LEU A 29 10.73 -22.28 -0.74
N SER A 30 10.66 -21.98 0.56
CA SER A 30 11.35 -22.70 1.64
C SER A 30 10.85 -24.12 1.91
N LYS A 31 9.97 -24.66 1.07
CA LYS A 31 9.57 -26.08 1.06
C LYS A 31 10.21 -26.89 -0.07
N LEU A 32 10.93 -26.25 -0.99
CA LEU A 32 11.57 -26.96 -2.11
C LEU A 32 12.84 -27.64 -1.61
N ASN A 33 12.74 -28.95 -1.37
CA ASN A 33 13.91 -29.78 -1.10
C ASN A 33 14.72 -29.88 -2.40
N LEU A 34 15.87 -29.20 -2.45
CA LEU A 34 16.87 -29.42 -3.50
C LEU A 34 17.57 -30.76 -3.25
N CYS A 35 17.71 -31.57 -4.28
CA CYS A 35 18.46 -32.82 -4.16
C CYS A 35 19.97 -32.48 -4.17
N GLU A 36 20.62 -32.51 -3.01
CA GLU A 36 22.08 -32.43 -2.94
C GLU A 36 22.71 -33.81 -3.18
N ASP A 37 23.62 -33.90 -4.16
CA ASP A 37 24.43 -35.09 -4.39
C ASP A 37 25.46 -35.29 -3.28
N GLY A 38 25.08 -36.08 -2.27
CA GLY A 38 25.97 -36.60 -1.24
C GLY A 38 25.61 -38.04 -0.89
N PRO A 39 26.58 -38.95 -0.71
CA PRO A 39 26.29 -40.34 -0.36
C PRO A 39 25.84 -40.44 1.10
N CYS A 40 24.54 -40.24 1.34
CA CYS A 40 23.96 -40.37 2.67
C CYS A 40 23.37 -41.78 2.89
N HIS A 41 24.09 -42.57 3.69
CA HIS A 41 23.50 -43.73 4.36
C HIS A 41 22.36 -43.27 5.29
N LYS A 42 21.19 -43.89 5.13
CA LYS A 42 19.99 -43.78 5.96
C LYS A 42 20.30 -43.44 7.43
N ARG A 43 19.71 -42.36 7.94
CA ARG A 43 19.21 -42.30 9.34
C ARG A 43 18.09 -41.27 9.46
N ARG A 44 16.91 -41.77 9.82
CA ARG A 44 15.76 -40.99 10.27
C ARG A 44 16.05 -40.41 11.66
N ALA A 45 15.61 -39.16 11.82
CA ALA A 45 15.06 -38.50 13.01
C ALA A 45 15.89 -38.45 14.30
N GLY A 46 16.07 -37.21 14.79
CA GLY A 46 16.46 -36.89 16.16
C GLY A 46 17.61 -35.88 16.20
N GLY A 47 17.31 -34.65 16.62
CA GLY A 47 18.26 -33.55 16.68
C GLY A 47 19.47 -33.83 17.58
N CYS A 48 20.59 -33.17 17.28
CA CYS A 48 21.74 -33.15 18.18
C CYS A 48 22.57 -31.88 17.99
N CYS A 49 22.67 -31.12 19.07
CA CYS A 49 23.78 -30.20 19.33
C CYS A 49 25.06 -31.03 19.58
N THR A 50 26.16 -30.58 18.98
CA THR A 50 27.55 -30.65 19.50
C THR A 50 28.00 -31.94 20.20
N GLN A 51 28.63 -32.87 19.47
CA GLN A 51 29.77 -33.68 19.97
C GLN A 51 30.43 -34.49 18.84
N LEU A 52 31.58 -34.00 18.37
CA LEU A 52 32.64 -34.77 17.70
C LEU A 52 33.83 -34.76 18.67
N GLY A 53 34.61 -35.81 18.93
CA GLY A 53 34.60 -37.20 18.51
C GLY A 53 35.67 -37.95 19.32
N SER A 54 35.38 -39.17 19.78
CA SER A 54 36.34 -40.00 20.52
C SER A 54 36.05 -41.50 20.32
N LEU A 55 35.99 -41.95 19.06
CA LEU A 55 35.85 -43.38 18.73
C LEU A 55 36.87 -43.88 17.70
N SER A 56 37.51 -43.00 16.94
CA SER A 56 38.66 -43.33 16.07
C SER A 56 39.99 -43.33 16.84
N ALA A 57 40.17 -42.43 17.82
CA ALA A 57 41.38 -42.34 18.64
C ALA A 57 41.58 -43.57 19.56
N LEU A 58 40.49 -44.15 20.07
CA LEU A 58 40.55 -45.32 20.96
C LEU A 58 40.99 -46.60 20.21
N LYS A 59 40.66 -46.73 18.91
CA LYS A 59 41.07 -47.88 18.10
C LYS A 59 42.58 -47.87 17.80
N HIS A 60 43.17 -46.68 17.59
CA HIS A 60 44.61 -46.57 17.34
C HIS A 60 45.46 -46.71 18.61
N ALA A 61 44.94 -46.26 19.77
CA ALA A 61 45.60 -46.47 21.06
C ALA A 61 45.70 -47.97 21.44
N VAL A 62 44.64 -48.75 21.17
CA VAL A 62 44.64 -50.19 21.42
C VAL A 62 45.62 -50.93 20.50
N LEU A 63 45.68 -50.56 19.21
CA LEU A 63 46.63 -51.16 18.26
C LEU A 63 48.10 -50.89 18.64
N GLY A 64 48.40 -49.69 19.14
CA GLY A 64 49.74 -49.33 19.60
C GLY A 64 50.21 -50.13 20.81
N LEU A 65 49.30 -50.47 21.74
CA LEU A 65 49.61 -51.25 22.93
C LEU A 65 49.94 -52.71 22.59
N TYR A 66 49.24 -53.30 21.62
CA TYR A 66 49.54 -54.66 21.13
C TYR A 66 50.91 -54.77 20.44
N LEU A 67 51.31 -53.76 19.65
CA LEU A 67 52.63 -53.72 19.02
C LEU A 67 53.77 -53.61 20.03
N LEU A 68 53.58 -52.84 21.11
CA LEU A 68 54.59 -52.66 22.14
C LEU A 68 54.84 -53.94 22.95
N VAL A 69 53.77 -54.68 23.29
CA VAL A 69 53.89 -55.99 23.95
C VAL A 69 54.59 -57.02 23.06
N PHE A 70 54.33 -57.00 21.75
CA PHE A 70 54.99 -57.89 20.80
C PHE A 70 56.51 -57.64 20.74
N LEU A 71 56.95 -56.38 20.71
CA LEU A 71 58.38 -56.03 20.69
C LEU A 71 59.10 -56.43 21.98
N ILE A 72 58.44 -56.33 23.13
CA ILE A 72 59.00 -56.76 24.43
C ILE A 72 59.21 -58.28 24.44
N LEU A 73 58.25 -59.06 23.92
CA LEU A 73 58.37 -60.52 23.84
C LEU A 73 59.51 -60.95 22.90
N VAL A 74 59.71 -60.25 21.78
CA VAL A 74 60.85 -60.51 20.87
C VAL A 74 62.18 -60.15 21.55
N GLY A 75 62.25 -59.05 22.30
CA GLY A 75 63.45 -58.66 23.04
C GLY A 75 63.85 -59.67 24.13
N ILE A 76 62.87 -60.23 24.85
CA ILE A 76 63.12 -61.27 25.87
C ILE A 76 63.61 -62.56 25.21
N PHE A 77 63.07 -62.92 24.04
CA PHE A 77 63.50 -64.10 23.30
C PHE A 77 64.96 -64.00 22.81
N ILE A 78 65.38 -62.83 22.32
CA ILE A 78 66.76 -62.58 21.89
C ILE A 78 67.73 -62.66 23.10
N LEU A 79 67.35 -62.13 24.26
CA LEU A 79 68.18 -62.18 25.48
C LEU A 79 68.29 -63.59 26.08
N ALA A 80 67.29 -64.46 25.88
CA ALA A 80 67.34 -65.84 26.35
C ALA A 80 68.26 -66.74 25.51
N VAL A 81 68.40 -66.47 24.21
CA VAL A 81 69.25 -67.24 23.27
C VAL A 81 70.73 -66.82 23.34
N SER A 82 71.02 -65.61 23.86
CA SER A 82 72.35 -65.01 23.80
C SER A 82 73.26 -65.27 25.00
N ARG A 83 72.97 -66.21 25.91
CA ARG A 83 73.86 -66.49 27.05
C ARG A 83 74.98 -67.48 26.66
N PRO A 84 76.26 -67.06 26.62
CA PRO A 84 77.36 -68.00 26.43
C PRO A 84 77.71 -68.66 27.77
N ARG A 85 77.64 -69.99 27.82
CA ARG A 85 78.30 -70.81 28.84
C ARG A 85 79.77 -70.92 28.46
N SER A 86 80.67 -70.23 29.15
CA SER A 86 82.12 -70.48 29.05
C SER A 86 82.73 -70.60 30.46
N SER A 87 83.50 -71.66 30.66
CA SER A 87 84.11 -72.12 31.91
C SER A 87 85.42 -71.42 32.23
N PRO A 88 85.90 -71.41 33.50
CA PRO A 88 86.83 -70.40 34.02
C PRO A 88 88.33 -70.63 33.76
N ASP A 89 88.72 -71.60 32.94
CA ASP A 89 90.15 -71.97 32.77
C ASP A 89 90.80 -71.44 31.47
N ASP A 90 90.01 -71.08 30.44
CA ASP A 90 90.55 -70.56 29.16
C ASP A 90 90.95 -69.08 29.21
N LEU A 91 90.50 -68.34 30.23
CA LEU A 91 90.76 -66.90 30.34
C LEU A 91 92.23 -66.59 30.70
N LYS A 92 92.92 -67.50 31.40
CA LYS A 92 94.32 -67.33 31.84
C LYS A 92 95.36 -67.60 30.74
N ALA A 93 94.96 -68.30 29.67
CA ALA A 93 95.82 -68.52 28.50
C ALA A 93 95.77 -67.32 27.55
N LEU A 94 94.60 -66.70 27.40
CA LEU A 94 94.40 -65.55 26.53
C LEU A 94 95.17 -64.31 27.02
N THR A 95 95.20 -64.05 28.34
CA THR A 95 95.90 -62.87 28.89
C THR A 95 97.42 -62.93 28.70
N ARG A 96 98.02 -64.13 28.68
CA ARG A 96 99.46 -64.30 28.43
C ARG A 96 99.84 -64.07 26.96
N ASN A 97 98.97 -64.46 26.03
CA ASN A 97 99.20 -64.25 24.60
C ASN A 97 99.01 -62.78 24.20
N VAL A 98 98.08 -62.08 24.84
CA VAL A 98 97.86 -60.63 24.64
C VAL A 98 99.08 -59.82 25.08
N ASN A 99 99.71 -60.17 26.20
CA ASN A 99 100.92 -59.48 26.66
C ASN A 99 102.13 -59.73 25.74
N ARG A 100 102.23 -60.92 25.13
CA ARG A 100 103.30 -61.25 24.15
C ARG A 100 103.14 -60.52 22.82
N LEU A 101 101.89 -60.34 22.36
CA LEU A 101 101.57 -59.53 21.18
C LEU A 101 101.80 -58.03 21.41
N ASN A 102 101.62 -57.56 22.63
CA ASN A 102 101.85 -56.16 22.98
C ASN A 102 103.34 -55.76 22.91
N GLU A 103 104.26 -56.69 23.21
CA GLU A 103 105.70 -56.43 23.05
C GLU A 103 106.16 -56.50 21.60
N SER A 104 105.62 -57.40 20.78
CA SER A 104 105.97 -57.47 19.35
C SER A 104 105.47 -56.25 18.56
N PHE A 105 104.36 -55.65 18.99
CA PHE A 105 103.83 -54.43 18.39
C PHE A 105 104.71 -53.20 18.67
N ARG A 106 105.30 -53.11 19.86
CA ARG A 106 106.27 -52.05 20.20
C ARG A 106 107.55 -52.14 19.37
N ASP A 107 108.03 -53.35 19.11
CA ASP A 107 109.22 -53.59 18.30
C ASP A 107 108.99 -53.28 16.80
N LEU A 108 107.77 -53.50 16.32
CA LEU A 108 107.32 -53.09 14.97
C LEU A 108 107.16 -51.57 14.83
N GLN A 109 106.65 -50.89 15.86
CA GLN A 109 106.54 -49.41 15.88
C GLN A 109 107.91 -48.73 15.78
N LEU A 110 108.94 -49.28 16.42
CA LEU A 110 110.30 -48.74 16.35
C LEU A 110 110.93 -48.87 14.96
N ARG A 111 110.61 -49.94 14.21
CA ARG A 111 111.13 -50.16 12.85
C ARG A 111 110.42 -49.32 11.78
N LEU A 112 109.14 -49.00 11.97
CA LEU A 112 108.37 -48.16 11.05
C LEU A 112 108.76 -46.67 11.11
N LEU A 113 109.37 -46.22 12.21
CA LEU A 113 109.82 -44.85 12.42
C LEU A 113 111.08 -44.45 11.62
N GLN A 114 111.70 -45.38 10.89
CA GLN A 114 112.96 -45.15 10.15
C GLN A 114 112.83 -45.19 8.62
N ALA A 115 111.63 -45.27 8.05
CA ALA A 115 111.44 -45.29 6.59
C ALA A 115 111.22 -43.87 6.01
N PRO A 116 112.01 -43.40 5.02
CA PRO A 116 111.96 -42.03 4.49
C PRO A 116 110.83 -41.79 3.47
N LEU A 117 109.82 -42.68 3.40
CA LEU A 117 108.66 -42.55 2.51
C LEU A 117 107.52 -41.66 3.09
N GLN A 118 107.72 -41.10 4.28
CA GLN A 118 106.71 -40.27 4.98
C GLN A 118 106.52 -38.87 4.40
N ALA A 119 107.50 -38.29 3.70
CA ALA A 119 107.43 -36.91 3.26
C ALA A 119 106.42 -36.69 2.12
N GLU A 120 106.42 -37.56 1.11
CA GLU A 120 105.61 -37.42 -0.11
C GLU A 120 104.16 -37.86 0.11
N LEU A 121 103.93 -38.87 0.96
CA LEU A 121 102.61 -39.22 1.48
C LEU A 121 102.07 -38.14 2.44
N GLY A 122 102.94 -37.54 3.25
CA GLY A 122 102.58 -36.46 4.17
C GLY A 122 102.02 -35.25 3.45
N GLU A 123 102.64 -34.81 2.34
CA GLU A 123 102.18 -33.65 1.57
C GLU A 123 100.82 -33.89 0.89
N GLN A 124 100.61 -35.10 0.33
CA GLN A 124 99.34 -35.47 -0.30
C GLN A 124 98.21 -35.66 0.73
N VAL A 125 98.52 -36.22 1.91
CA VAL A 125 97.59 -36.32 3.03
C VAL A 125 97.24 -34.93 3.57
N TRP A 126 98.19 -34.01 3.65
CA TRP A 126 97.93 -32.64 4.11
C TRP A 126 97.05 -31.85 3.13
N LYS A 127 97.29 -31.96 1.82
CA LYS A 127 96.41 -31.36 0.79
C LYS A 127 95.00 -31.95 0.82
N ALA A 128 94.88 -33.27 1.03
CA ALA A 128 93.58 -33.92 1.18
C ALA A 128 92.87 -33.51 2.47
N GLN A 129 93.61 -33.40 3.58
CA GLN A 129 93.11 -32.92 4.88
C GLN A 129 92.61 -31.48 4.77
N ASP A 130 93.38 -30.58 4.17
CA ASP A 130 93.04 -29.17 3.98
C ASP A 130 91.81 -29.01 3.05
N ALA A 131 91.74 -29.80 1.98
CA ALA A 131 90.55 -29.85 1.12
C ALA A 131 89.30 -30.35 1.87
N LEU A 132 89.45 -31.39 2.71
CA LEU A 132 88.38 -31.90 3.58
C LEU A 132 87.95 -30.87 4.63
N GLN A 133 88.90 -30.12 5.19
CA GLN A 133 88.65 -29.06 6.17
C GLN A 133 87.88 -27.90 5.51
N ASN A 134 88.29 -27.48 4.32
CA ASN A 134 87.61 -26.45 3.54
C ASN A 134 86.21 -26.91 3.10
N GLN A 135 86.05 -28.18 2.74
CA GLN A 135 84.73 -28.77 2.50
C GLN A 135 83.87 -28.80 3.76
N SER A 136 84.43 -29.11 4.93
CA SER A 136 83.68 -29.06 6.19
C SER A 136 83.24 -27.65 6.55
N ASP A 137 84.11 -26.65 6.36
CA ASP A 137 83.80 -25.25 6.63
C ASP A 137 82.71 -24.74 5.68
N SER A 138 82.79 -25.11 4.39
CA SER A 138 81.75 -24.75 3.40
C SER A 138 80.41 -25.40 3.72
N LEU A 139 80.37 -26.67 4.14
CA LEU A 139 79.15 -27.35 4.57
C LEU A 139 78.55 -26.72 5.83
N GLN A 140 79.39 -26.28 6.76
CA GLN A 140 78.96 -25.61 7.99
C GLN A 140 78.40 -24.21 7.71
N ALA A 141 79.00 -23.47 6.77
CA ALA A 141 78.46 -22.21 6.25
C ALA A 141 77.11 -22.41 5.53
N LEU A 142 76.98 -23.48 4.77
CA LEU A 142 75.74 -23.84 4.05
C LEU A 142 74.62 -24.22 5.03
N ALA A 143 74.93 -25.00 6.07
CA ALA A 143 74.01 -25.31 7.16
C ALA A 143 73.53 -24.03 7.87
N GLY A 144 74.44 -23.09 8.16
CA GLY A 144 74.09 -21.79 8.73
C GLY A 144 73.27 -20.88 7.78
N ALA A 145 73.39 -21.05 6.47
CA ALA A 145 72.54 -20.37 5.49
C ALA A 145 71.14 -20.98 5.43
N VAL A 146 71.03 -22.32 5.47
CA VAL A 146 69.74 -23.05 5.49
C VAL A 146 68.95 -22.69 6.73
N GLN A 147 69.56 -22.67 7.92
CA GLN A 147 68.88 -22.25 9.16
C GLN A 147 68.35 -20.81 9.10
N ARG A 148 69.08 -19.89 8.47
CA ARG A 148 68.60 -18.50 8.25
C ARG A 148 67.42 -18.44 7.29
N LEU A 149 67.44 -19.25 6.23
CA LEU A 149 66.33 -19.38 5.28
C LEU A 149 65.09 -19.98 5.94
N GLU A 150 65.25 -21.02 6.76
CA GLU A 150 64.15 -21.60 7.55
C GLU A 150 63.54 -20.57 8.50
N GLY A 151 64.36 -19.78 9.20
CA GLY A 151 63.88 -18.69 10.05
C GLY A 151 63.10 -17.62 9.27
N ALA A 152 63.59 -17.24 8.07
CA ALA A 152 62.90 -16.30 7.19
C ALA A 152 61.56 -16.86 6.66
N LEU A 153 61.51 -18.15 6.32
CA LEU A 153 60.29 -18.83 5.89
C LEU A 153 59.23 -18.86 7.01
N TRP A 154 59.64 -19.18 8.25
CA TRP A 154 58.73 -19.11 9.40
C TRP A 154 58.21 -17.69 9.65
N GLY A 155 59.07 -16.67 9.49
CA GLY A 155 58.66 -15.26 9.59
C GLY A 155 57.64 -14.87 8.52
N LEU A 156 57.87 -15.25 7.27
CA LEU A 156 56.94 -15.01 6.17
C LEU A 156 55.62 -15.75 6.37
N GLN A 157 55.65 -16.98 6.88
CA GLN A 157 54.44 -17.76 7.14
C GLN A 157 53.60 -17.16 8.28
N ALA A 158 54.25 -16.67 9.34
CA ALA A 158 53.57 -15.94 10.41
C ALA A 158 52.93 -14.63 9.89
N GLN A 159 53.65 -13.90 9.03
CA GLN A 159 53.13 -12.67 8.44
C GLN A 159 51.98 -12.92 7.46
N ALA A 160 52.05 -14.00 6.67
CA ALA A 160 50.96 -14.43 5.81
C ALA A 160 49.70 -14.75 6.64
N ALA A 161 49.83 -15.50 7.74
CA ALA A 161 48.71 -15.81 8.64
C ALA A 161 48.09 -14.55 9.27
N GLN A 162 48.90 -13.57 9.67
CA GLN A 162 48.39 -12.29 10.17
C GLN A 162 47.66 -11.50 9.07
N SER A 163 48.16 -11.52 7.83
CA SER A 163 47.50 -10.84 6.71
C SER A 163 46.15 -11.48 6.37
N GLU A 164 46.03 -12.80 6.44
CA GLU A 164 44.77 -13.50 6.24
C GLU A 164 43.74 -13.12 7.31
N GLN A 165 44.16 -13.03 8.57
CA GLN A 165 43.29 -12.57 9.66
C GLN A 165 42.84 -11.12 9.47
N ALA A 166 43.74 -10.22 9.05
CA ALA A 166 43.40 -8.84 8.76
C ALA A 166 42.41 -8.72 7.60
N VAL A 167 42.60 -9.50 6.53
CA VAL A 167 41.69 -9.55 5.38
C VAL A 167 40.33 -10.13 5.78
N ALA A 168 40.30 -11.16 6.61
CA ALA A 168 39.05 -11.74 7.13
C ALA A 168 38.27 -10.70 7.96
N LEU A 169 38.94 -9.98 8.86
CA LEU A 169 38.29 -8.93 9.66
C LEU A 169 37.78 -7.78 8.79
N LEU A 170 38.54 -7.37 7.76
CA LEU A 170 38.07 -6.38 6.80
C LEU A 170 36.84 -6.86 6.04
N ARG A 171 36.84 -8.12 5.57
CA ARG A 171 35.70 -8.74 4.90
C ARG A 171 34.46 -8.70 5.79
N ASP A 172 34.57 -9.11 7.05
CA ASP A 172 33.46 -9.10 7.99
C ASP A 172 32.92 -7.69 8.24
N ARG A 173 33.82 -6.71 8.38
CA ARG A 173 33.43 -5.30 8.59
C ARG A 173 32.75 -4.71 7.36
N THR A 174 33.23 -5.03 6.17
CA THR A 174 32.58 -4.61 4.91
C THR A 174 31.24 -5.29 4.73
N GLY A 175 31.09 -6.56 5.11
CA GLY A 175 29.81 -7.27 5.10
C GLY A 175 28.80 -6.63 6.06
N GLN A 176 29.22 -6.34 7.29
CA GLN A 176 28.37 -5.64 8.26
C GLN A 176 27.94 -4.25 7.77
N GLN A 177 28.84 -3.50 7.13
CA GLN A 177 28.50 -2.20 6.56
C GLN A 177 27.56 -2.32 5.36
N SER A 178 27.74 -3.31 4.49
CA SER A 178 26.84 -3.53 3.36
C SER A 178 25.44 -3.93 3.83
N ASP A 179 25.35 -4.81 4.83
CA ASP A 179 24.08 -5.28 5.36
C ASP A 179 23.33 -4.15 6.08
N ALA A 180 24.05 -3.34 6.86
CA ALA A 180 23.48 -2.16 7.50
C ALA A 180 22.99 -1.13 6.47
N ALA A 181 23.78 -0.86 5.43
CA ALA A 181 23.39 0.05 4.35
C ALA A 181 22.18 -0.47 3.57
N GLN A 182 22.10 -1.78 3.31
CA GLN A 182 20.95 -2.39 2.66
C GLN A 182 19.67 -2.25 3.51
N LEU A 183 19.76 -2.49 4.81
CA LEU A 183 18.62 -2.32 5.72
C LEU A 183 18.11 -0.87 5.74
N GLU A 184 19.01 0.12 5.79
CA GLU A 184 18.66 1.55 5.70
C GLU A 184 17.98 1.88 4.36
N LEU A 185 18.51 1.37 3.25
CA LEU A 185 17.89 1.55 1.93
C LEU A 185 16.50 0.92 1.86
N TYR A 186 16.30 -0.27 2.41
CA TYR A 186 14.98 -0.90 2.47
C TYR A 186 14.01 -0.08 3.31
N GLN A 187 14.44 0.45 4.47
CA GLN A 187 13.60 1.31 5.30
C GLN A 187 13.21 2.60 4.58
N LEU A 188 14.17 3.27 3.95
CA LEU A 188 13.92 4.47 3.14
C LEU A 188 12.97 4.19 1.98
N GLN A 189 13.10 3.02 1.34
CA GLN A 189 12.21 2.62 0.25
C GLN A 189 10.77 2.39 0.74
N VAL A 190 10.61 1.77 1.92
CA VAL A 190 9.29 1.59 2.54
C VAL A 190 8.66 2.93 2.91
N GLU A 191 9.41 3.84 3.54
CA GLU A 191 8.90 5.17 3.89
C GLU A 191 8.60 6.02 2.64
N SER A 192 9.42 5.91 1.60
CA SER A 192 9.15 6.52 0.29
C SER A 192 7.84 6.01 -0.31
N ASN A 193 7.66 4.70 -0.38
CA ASN A 193 6.41 4.10 -0.90
C ASN A 193 5.19 4.50 -0.06
N ARG A 194 5.33 4.56 1.27
CA ARG A 194 4.28 5.03 2.18
C ARG A 194 3.90 6.48 1.91
N SER A 195 4.90 7.36 1.72
CA SER A 195 4.68 8.77 1.39
C SER A 195 4.01 8.93 0.03
N GLN A 196 4.40 8.14 -0.97
CA GLN A 196 3.77 8.15 -2.30
C GLN A 196 2.31 7.70 -2.26
N LEU A 197 1.99 6.66 -1.49
CA LEU A 197 0.60 6.22 -1.28
C LEU A 197 -0.24 7.30 -0.59
N LEU A 198 0.31 7.96 0.43
CA LEU A 198 -0.35 9.09 1.08
C LEU A 198 -0.61 10.25 0.11
N LEU A 199 0.37 10.60 -0.73
CA LEU A 199 0.22 11.66 -1.73
C LEU A 199 -0.86 11.30 -2.77
N ARG A 200 -0.86 10.06 -3.27
CA ARG A 200 -1.91 9.59 -4.19
C ARG A 200 -3.29 9.64 -3.56
N ARG A 201 -3.42 9.29 -2.28
CA ARG A 201 -4.68 9.41 -1.55
C ARG A 201 -5.14 10.86 -1.42
N HIS A 202 -4.24 11.79 -1.08
CA HIS A 202 -4.57 13.21 -1.01
C HIS A 202 -4.94 13.79 -2.37
N ALA A 203 -4.25 13.39 -3.45
CA ALA A 203 -4.60 13.78 -4.81
C ALA A 203 -6.02 13.34 -5.18
N GLY A 204 -6.41 12.11 -4.83
CA GLY A 204 -7.78 11.62 -5.04
C GLY A 204 -8.83 12.37 -4.22
N LEU A 205 -8.51 12.76 -2.98
CA LEU A 205 -9.40 13.59 -2.15
C LEU A 205 -9.57 14.99 -2.71
N LEU A 206 -8.48 15.61 -3.19
CA LEU A 206 -8.51 16.93 -3.81
C LEU A 206 -9.29 16.93 -5.12
N ASP A 207 -9.12 15.91 -5.94
CA ASP A 207 -9.91 15.74 -7.18
C ASP A 207 -11.40 15.54 -6.87
N GLY A 208 -11.72 14.75 -5.84
CA GLY A 208 -13.09 14.60 -5.35
C GLY A 208 -13.70 15.90 -4.84
N LEU A 209 -12.93 16.74 -4.14
CA LEU A 209 -13.35 18.08 -3.71
C LEU A 209 -13.53 19.01 -4.91
N ALA A 210 -12.60 19.02 -5.86
CA ALA A 210 -12.68 19.83 -7.06
C ALA A 210 -13.95 19.51 -7.87
N ARG A 211 -14.29 18.22 -8.04
CA ARG A 211 -15.54 17.80 -8.69
C ARG A 211 -16.79 18.27 -7.94
N ARG A 212 -16.80 18.20 -6.60
CA ARG A 212 -17.93 18.72 -5.79
C ARG A 212 -18.08 20.22 -5.90
N VAL A 213 -16.97 20.96 -5.87
CA VAL A 213 -16.98 22.42 -6.05
C VAL A 213 -17.44 22.78 -7.45
N GLY A 214 -17.00 22.06 -8.48
CA GLY A 214 -17.48 22.22 -9.85
C GLY A 214 -18.99 22.01 -9.95
N ALA A 215 -19.51 20.92 -9.38
CA ALA A 215 -20.96 20.65 -9.37
C ALA A 215 -21.75 21.76 -8.64
N LEU A 216 -21.27 22.23 -7.49
CA LEU A 216 -21.88 23.36 -6.79
C LEU A 216 -21.82 24.66 -7.62
N GLY A 217 -20.77 24.84 -8.41
CA GLY A 217 -20.63 25.97 -9.33
C GLY A 217 -21.71 25.98 -10.42
N GLU A 218 -21.98 24.81 -11.03
CA GLU A 218 -23.05 24.65 -12.02
C GLU A 218 -24.43 24.88 -11.41
N GLU A 219 -24.71 24.29 -10.24
CA GLU A 219 -25.97 24.51 -9.51
C GLU A 219 -26.18 26.01 -9.19
N LEU A 220 -25.12 26.70 -8.78
CA LEU A 220 -25.18 28.14 -8.53
C LEU A 220 -25.40 28.95 -9.81
N ALA A 221 -24.83 28.51 -10.94
CA ALA A 221 -25.05 29.13 -12.25
C ALA A 221 -26.51 28.98 -12.69
N ASP A 222 -27.12 27.81 -12.48
CA ASP A 222 -28.53 27.54 -12.76
C ASP A 222 -29.45 28.38 -11.89
N VAL A 223 -29.20 28.45 -10.57
CA VAL A 223 -29.93 29.33 -9.66
C VAL A 223 -29.78 30.79 -10.08
N GLY A 224 -28.58 31.22 -10.47
CA GLY A 224 -28.33 32.56 -11.00
C GLY A 224 -29.09 32.83 -12.31
N GLY A 225 -29.21 31.82 -13.17
CA GLY A 225 -30.03 31.87 -14.39
C GLY A 225 -31.52 32.04 -14.08
N ALA A 226 -32.07 31.22 -13.17
CA ALA A 226 -33.46 31.31 -12.74
C ALA A 226 -33.78 32.66 -12.09
N LEU A 227 -32.90 33.16 -11.22
CA LEU A 227 -33.04 34.48 -10.59
C LEU A 227 -33.04 35.62 -11.62
N ARG A 228 -32.16 35.55 -12.64
CA ARG A 228 -32.19 36.53 -13.73
C ARG A 228 -33.49 36.46 -14.53
N GLY A 229 -33.99 35.26 -14.81
CA GLY A 229 -35.28 35.05 -15.46
C GLY A 229 -36.44 35.67 -14.68
N LEU A 230 -36.51 35.38 -13.38
CA LEU A 230 -37.51 35.96 -12.46
C LEU A 230 -37.39 37.48 -12.36
N ASN A 231 -36.18 38.01 -12.27
CA ASN A 231 -35.97 39.46 -12.23
C ASN A 231 -36.47 40.13 -13.52
N HIS A 232 -36.24 39.50 -14.68
CA HIS A 232 -36.71 40.03 -15.95
C HIS A 232 -38.25 39.96 -16.07
N SER A 233 -38.87 38.84 -15.70
CA SER A 233 -40.33 38.71 -15.72
C SER A 233 -41.00 39.69 -14.76
N LEU A 234 -40.48 39.80 -13.53
CA LEU A 234 -41.03 40.70 -12.53
C LEU A 234 -40.82 42.16 -12.93
N SER A 235 -39.65 42.52 -13.48
CA SER A 235 -39.42 43.86 -14.03
C SER A 235 -40.39 44.19 -15.17
N TYR A 236 -40.67 43.22 -16.05
CA TYR A 236 -41.63 43.40 -17.14
C TYR A 236 -43.05 43.60 -16.59
N ASP A 237 -43.50 42.76 -15.65
CA ASP A 237 -44.82 42.85 -15.03
C ASP A 237 -44.99 44.17 -14.27
N VAL A 238 -43.99 44.59 -13.50
CA VAL A 238 -44.00 45.90 -12.81
C VAL A 238 -44.10 47.05 -13.82
N ALA A 239 -43.36 46.98 -14.94
CA ALA A 239 -43.45 47.99 -15.98
C ALA A 239 -44.85 48.05 -16.62
N LEU A 240 -45.45 46.89 -16.92
CA LEU A 240 -46.79 46.77 -17.47
C LEU A 240 -47.88 47.26 -16.50
N HIS A 241 -47.77 46.93 -15.22
CA HIS A 241 -48.65 47.48 -14.20
C HIS A 241 -48.47 48.99 -14.07
N GLY A 242 -47.24 49.49 -14.20
CA GLY A 242 -46.94 50.92 -14.21
C GLY A 242 -47.56 51.67 -15.39
N THR A 243 -47.69 51.06 -16.57
CA THR A 243 -48.42 51.68 -17.70
C THR A 243 -49.93 51.66 -17.46
N ARG A 244 -50.49 50.51 -17.05
CA ARG A 244 -51.93 50.39 -16.72
C ARG A 244 -52.38 51.36 -15.63
N LEU A 245 -51.56 51.55 -14.59
CA LEU A 245 -51.84 52.52 -13.53
C LEU A 245 -51.85 53.96 -14.06
N ARG A 246 -50.93 54.32 -14.97
CA ARG A 246 -50.92 55.62 -15.63
C ARG A 246 -52.16 55.83 -16.50
N ASP A 247 -52.55 54.83 -17.27
CA ASP A 247 -53.76 54.90 -18.10
C ASP A 247 -55.03 55.07 -17.24
N LEU A 248 -55.15 54.29 -16.16
CA LEU A 248 -56.23 54.44 -15.19
C LEU A 248 -56.22 55.82 -14.53
N GLN A 249 -55.06 56.36 -14.21
CA GLN A 249 -54.94 57.69 -13.61
C GLN A 249 -55.48 58.78 -14.56
N VAL A 250 -55.22 58.67 -15.87
CA VAL A 250 -55.76 59.57 -16.89
C VAL A 250 -57.28 59.42 -17.02
N LEU A 251 -57.79 58.19 -17.03
CA LEU A 251 -59.23 57.94 -17.09
C LEU A 251 -59.96 58.54 -15.88
N VAL A 252 -59.40 58.35 -14.67
CA VAL A 252 -59.95 58.92 -13.43
C VAL A 252 -59.85 60.45 -13.44
N SER A 253 -58.77 61.04 -13.94
CA SER A 253 -58.66 62.51 -14.02
C SER A 253 -59.71 63.09 -14.96
N ASN A 254 -59.88 62.50 -16.15
CA ASN A 254 -60.91 62.92 -17.11
C ASN A 254 -62.32 62.76 -16.54
N ALA A 255 -62.64 61.58 -15.98
CA ALA A 255 -63.95 61.35 -15.36
C ALA A 255 -64.23 62.33 -14.20
N SER A 256 -63.20 62.66 -13.41
CA SER A 256 -63.32 63.64 -12.33
C SER A 256 -63.59 65.05 -12.87
N GLU A 257 -63.02 65.40 -14.02
CA GLU A 257 -63.24 66.69 -14.67
C GLU A 257 -64.62 66.78 -15.29
N ASP A 258 -65.06 65.71 -15.96
CA ASP A 258 -66.42 65.61 -16.49
C ASP A 258 -67.47 65.70 -15.38
N ALA A 259 -67.24 65.03 -14.24
CA ALA A 259 -68.10 65.15 -13.07
C ALA A 259 -68.10 66.57 -12.46
N ARG A 260 -66.99 67.33 -12.57
CA ARG A 260 -66.96 68.75 -12.19
C ARG A 260 -67.76 69.60 -13.17
N ARG A 261 -67.59 69.40 -14.48
CA ARG A 261 -68.33 70.11 -15.54
C ARG A 261 -69.83 69.86 -15.45
N MET A 262 -70.24 68.61 -15.28
CA MET A 262 -71.64 68.23 -15.12
C MET A 262 -72.28 68.91 -13.89
N ARG A 263 -71.55 68.99 -12.76
CA ARG A 263 -72.01 69.71 -11.56
C ARG A 263 -72.21 71.20 -11.82
N LEU A 264 -71.34 71.85 -12.60
CA LEU A 264 -71.51 73.26 -12.97
C LEU A 264 -72.74 73.47 -13.84
N VAL A 265 -72.94 72.62 -14.85
CA VAL A 265 -74.14 72.66 -15.72
C VAL A 265 -75.41 72.44 -14.90
N HIS A 266 -75.41 71.44 -14.02
CA HIS A 266 -76.55 71.17 -13.14
C HIS A 266 -76.90 72.37 -12.26
N ARG A 267 -75.90 72.99 -11.63
CA ARG A 267 -76.09 74.21 -10.82
C ARG A 267 -76.64 75.38 -11.66
N GLY A 268 -76.18 75.51 -12.91
CA GLY A 268 -76.69 76.52 -13.84
C GLY A 268 -78.17 76.29 -14.20
N LEU A 269 -78.53 75.04 -14.51
CA LEU A 269 -79.91 74.65 -14.78
C LEU A 269 -80.81 74.86 -13.56
N GLU A 270 -80.35 74.53 -12.36
CA GLU A 270 -81.09 74.81 -11.12
C GLU A 270 -81.34 76.31 -10.93
N LEU A 271 -80.35 77.16 -11.22
CA LEU A 271 -80.49 78.61 -11.14
C LEU A 271 -81.48 79.13 -12.18
N GLN A 272 -81.40 78.63 -13.41
CA GLN A 272 -82.33 78.97 -14.48
C GLN A 272 -83.75 78.54 -14.10
N LEU A 273 -83.95 77.32 -13.62
CA LEU A 273 -85.26 76.83 -13.18
C LEU A 273 -85.84 77.71 -12.06
N LYS A 274 -85.01 78.17 -11.11
CA LYS A 274 -85.43 79.11 -10.07
C LYS A 274 -85.84 80.46 -10.63
N GLN A 275 -85.14 80.98 -11.65
CA GLN A 275 -85.51 82.23 -12.32
C GLN A 275 -86.82 82.10 -13.10
N GLU A 276 -86.98 81.04 -13.88
CA GLU A 276 -88.23 80.75 -14.61
C GLU A 276 -89.41 80.58 -13.66
N LEU A 277 -89.21 79.88 -12.53
CA LEU A 277 -90.23 79.75 -11.49
C LEU A 277 -90.59 81.12 -10.88
N ALA A 278 -89.62 82.01 -10.67
CA ALA A 278 -89.87 83.35 -10.15
C ALA A 278 -90.68 84.20 -11.14
N VAL A 279 -90.38 84.13 -12.45
CA VAL A 279 -91.15 84.78 -13.51
C VAL A 279 -92.56 84.20 -13.59
N LEU A 280 -92.70 82.88 -13.54
CA LEU A 280 -94.00 82.23 -13.53
C LEU A 280 -94.81 82.69 -12.31
N ASN A 281 -94.18 82.78 -11.15
CA ASN A 281 -94.82 83.25 -9.91
C ASN A 281 -95.27 84.71 -10.01
N SER A 282 -94.46 85.61 -10.61
CA SER A 282 -94.87 86.99 -10.85
C SER A 282 -96.02 87.08 -11.84
N VAL A 283 -95.98 86.32 -12.94
CA VAL A 283 -97.08 86.27 -13.92
C VAL A 283 -98.35 85.72 -13.28
N THR A 284 -98.26 84.70 -12.41
CA THR A 284 -99.42 84.18 -11.70
C THR A 284 -99.98 85.18 -10.69
N GLU A 285 -99.14 85.93 -9.97
CA GLU A 285 -99.63 87.00 -9.09
C GLU A 285 -100.25 88.15 -9.89
N ASP A 286 -99.67 88.55 -11.03
CA ASP A 286 -100.24 89.57 -11.93
C ASP A 286 -101.59 89.13 -12.50
N LEU A 287 -101.70 87.87 -12.96
CA LEU A 287 -102.96 87.28 -13.40
C LEU A 287 -103.96 87.21 -12.25
N ARG A 288 -103.52 86.85 -11.03
CA ARG A 288 -104.36 86.81 -9.84
C ARG A 288 -104.87 88.20 -9.44
N LEU A 289 -104.05 89.24 -9.57
CA LEU A 289 -104.45 90.64 -9.39
C LEU A 289 -105.45 91.06 -10.46
N LYS A 290 -105.23 90.73 -11.73
CA LYS A 290 -106.19 91.02 -12.81
C LYS A 290 -107.51 90.27 -12.65
N ASP A 291 -107.48 89.01 -12.21
CA ASP A 291 -108.67 88.23 -11.88
C ASP A 291 -109.37 88.79 -10.65
N TRP A 292 -108.63 89.31 -9.66
CA TRP A 292 -109.22 90.02 -8.53
C TRP A 292 -109.86 91.35 -8.95
N GLU A 293 -109.24 92.13 -9.83
CA GLU A 293 -109.82 93.35 -10.42
C GLU A 293 -111.07 93.03 -11.25
N HIS A 294 -111.03 91.99 -12.08
CA HIS A 294 -112.21 91.47 -12.80
C HIS A 294 -113.28 90.94 -11.85
N SER A 295 -112.90 90.27 -10.76
CA SER A 295 -113.80 89.76 -9.74
C SER A 295 -114.42 90.88 -8.90
N ILE A 296 -113.70 91.98 -8.65
CA ILE A 296 -114.26 93.21 -8.04
C ILE A 296 -115.23 93.90 -9.00
N ALA A 297 -114.87 94.00 -10.29
CA ALA A 297 -115.78 94.51 -11.31
C ALA A 297 -117.07 93.67 -11.40
N LEU A 298 -116.99 92.35 -11.19
CA LEU A 298 -118.15 91.45 -11.14
C LEU A 298 -118.86 91.40 -9.77
N ARG A 299 -118.18 91.71 -8.66
CA ARG A 299 -118.77 91.82 -7.31
C ARG A 299 -119.73 93.00 -7.17
N ASN A 300 -119.55 94.07 -7.95
CA ASN A 300 -120.53 95.16 -8.01
C ASN A 300 -121.83 94.80 -8.75
N ILE A 301 -121.95 93.59 -9.32
CA ILE A 301 -123.12 93.16 -10.11
C ILE A 301 -123.74 91.82 -9.60
N SER A 302 -123.24 91.21 -8.53
CA SER A 302 -123.85 89.95 -8.04
C SER A 302 -123.86 89.80 -6.51
N LEU A 303 -124.98 90.24 -5.92
CA LEU A 303 -125.41 89.94 -4.56
C LEU A 303 -126.16 88.59 -4.55
N ALA A 304 -125.44 87.47 -4.48
CA ALA A 304 -126.06 86.17 -4.16
C ALA A 304 -125.06 85.20 -3.53
N LYS A 305 -125.21 84.96 -2.23
CA LYS A 305 -124.52 83.92 -1.46
C LYS A 305 -125.11 82.55 -1.83
N GLY A 306 -124.36 81.75 -2.58
CA GLY A 306 -124.69 80.34 -2.83
C GLY A 306 -124.52 79.47 -1.57
N PRO A 307 -125.32 78.40 -1.40
CA PRO A 307 -125.35 77.60 -0.17
C PRO A 307 -124.06 76.77 0.04
N PRO A 308 -123.76 76.37 1.30
CA PRO A 308 -122.54 75.64 1.64
C PRO A 308 -122.44 74.30 0.90
N GLY A 309 -121.26 74.02 0.33
CA GLY A 309 -120.95 72.71 -0.26
C GLY A 309 -120.90 71.60 0.79
N PRO A 310 -121.25 70.35 0.42
CA PRO A 310 -121.22 69.22 1.34
C PRO A 310 -119.81 68.99 1.87
N LYS A 311 -119.73 68.69 3.17
CA LYS A 311 -118.50 68.36 3.90
C LYS A 311 -117.85 67.15 3.22
N GLY A 312 -116.65 67.36 2.66
CA GLY A 312 -115.85 66.27 2.09
C GLY A 312 -115.48 65.26 3.18
N ASP A 313 -115.58 63.97 2.83
CA ASP A 313 -115.18 62.88 3.71
C ASP A 313 -113.73 63.06 4.15
N GLN A 314 -113.48 62.83 5.44
CA GLN A 314 -112.16 62.88 6.03
C GLN A 314 -111.30 61.78 5.39
N GLY A 315 -110.29 62.18 4.63
CA GLY A 315 -109.33 61.25 4.05
C GLY A 315 -108.64 60.45 5.16
N ASP A 316 -108.64 59.12 5.02
CA ASP A 316 -107.95 58.22 5.92
C ASP A 316 -106.49 58.63 6.05
N GLU A 317 -106.01 58.72 7.30
CA GLU A 317 -104.59 58.87 7.60
C GLU A 317 -103.80 57.76 6.89
N GLY A 318 -102.87 58.17 6.01
CA GLY A 318 -101.98 57.24 5.34
C GLY A 318 -101.23 56.41 6.37
N LYS A 319 -101.40 55.09 6.32
CA LYS A 319 -100.67 54.15 7.16
C LYS A 319 -99.17 54.42 6.99
N GLU A 320 -98.49 54.73 8.09
CA GLU A 320 -97.04 54.90 8.14
C GLU A 320 -96.39 53.66 7.51
N GLY A 321 -95.57 53.88 6.48
CA GLY A 321 -94.91 52.79 5.76
C GLY A 321 -94.05 51.96 6.71
N GLN A 322 -94.15 50.64 6.63
CA GLN A 322 -93.28 49.74 7.39
C GLN A 322 -91.80 50.13 7.16
N PRO A 323 -90.98 50.22 8.22
CA PRO A 323 -89.54 50.47 8.07
C PRO A 323 -88.93 49.49 7.07
N GLY A 324 -88.14 50.00 6.13
CA GLY A 324 -87.47 49.20 5.12
C GLY A 324 -86.67 48.06 5.75
N ILE A 325 -86.78 46.87 5.17
CA ILE A 325 -86.07 45.66 5.60
C ILE A 325 -84.56 46.00 5.65
N PRO A 326 -83.86 45.80 6.79
CA PRO A 326 -82.43 46.01 6.87
C PRO A 326 -81.70 45.22 5.77
N GLY A 327 -80.81 45.89 5.03
CA GLY A 327 -80.07 45.28 3.94
C GLY A 327 -79.34 44.03 4.40
N LEU A 328 -79.41 42.97 3.59
CA LEU A 328 -78.67 41.72 3.79
C LEU A 328 -77.20 42.03 4.09
N PRO A 329 -76.60 41.48 5.18
CA PRO A 329 -75.18 41.60 5.44
C PRO A 329 -74.40 41.09 4.22
N GLY A 330 -73.47 41.93 3.73
CA GLY A 330 -72.64 41.58 2.59
C GLY A 330 -71.96 40.22 2.80
N LEU A 331 -71.92 39.41 1.75
CA LEU A 331 -71.25 38.11 1.75
C LEU A 331 -69.82 38.30 2.28
N ARG A 332 -69.54 37.70 3.44
CA ARG A 332 -68.21 37.60 4.01
C ARG A 332 -67.34 36.86 2.99
N GLY A 333 -66.26 37.52 2.54
CA GLY A 333 -65.34 36.96 1.56
C GLY A 333 -64.88 35.55 1.96
N LEU A 334 -64.71 34.70 0.95
CA LEU A 334 -64.18 33.34 1.10
C LEU A 334 -62.94 33.37 2.02
N PRO A 335 -62.85 32.52 3.05
CA PRO A 335 -61.65 32.40 3.86
C PRO A 335 -60.45 32.07 2.98
N GLY A 336 -59.39 32.87 3.06
CA GLY A 336 -58.16 32.63 2.35
C GLY A 336 -57.61 31.24 2.67
N GLU A 337 -57.04 30.58 1.66
CA GLU A 337 -56.37 29.30 1.83
C GLU A 337 -55.35 29.39 2.97
N ARG A 338 -55.41 28.38 3.84
CA ARG A 338 -54.52 28.22 4.98
C ARG A 338 -53.08 28.10 4.48
N GLY A 339 -52.27 29.13 4.75
CA GLY A 339 -50.83 29.06 4.53
C GLY A 339 -50.24 27.84 5.24
N THR A 340 -49.32 27.16 4.57
CA THR A 340 -48.55 26.04 5.14
C THR A 340 -47.85 26.50 6.41
N SER A 341 -47.95 25.69 7.46
CA SER A 341 -47.35 25.94 8.76
C SER A 341 -45.84 26.16 8.62
N GLY A 342 -45.32 27.25 9.17
CA GLY A 342 -43.88 27.50 9.25
C GLY A 342 -43.15 26.43 10.07
N PRO A 343 -41.83 26.23 9.85
CA PRO A 343 -41.05 25.27 10.62
C PRO A 343 -41.10 25.60 12.13
N PRO A 344 -41.18 24.61 13.03
CA PRO A 344 -41.17 24.83 14.47
C PRO A 344 -39.93 25.62 14.91
N GLY A 345 -40.15 26.67 15.70
CA GLY A 345 -39.08 27.54 16.23
C GLY A 345 -38.20 26.84 17.27
N PRO A 346 -36.96 27.31 17.47
CA PRO A 346 -36.07 26.70 18.44
C PRO A 346 -36.40 27.10 19.88
N LYS A 347 -36.24 26.10 20.76
CA LYS A 347 -35.67 26.16 22.12
C LYS A 347 -36.61 26.15 23.34
N GLY A 348 -36.28 25.24 24.26
CA GLY A 348 -36.34 25.42 25.71
C GLY A 348 -35.26 24.55 26.37
N ASP A 349 -34.33 25.16 27.10
CA ASP A 349 -33.38 24.46 27.99
C ASP A 349 -34.05 24.26 29.37
N GLU A 350 -33.89 23.06 29.96
CA GLU A 350 -33.79 22.71 31.41
C GLU A 350 -34.24 21.25 31.59
N GLY A 351 -33.64 20.34 32.37
CA GLY A 351 -32.53 20.36 33.31
C GLY A 351 -32.22 18.89 33.72
N LYS A 352 -31.09 18.71 34.39
CA LYS A 352 -30.29 17.47 34.57
C LYS A 352 -31.02 16.25 35.18
N LEU A 353 -30.78 15.05 34.62
CA LEU A 353 -30.82 13.77 35.35
C LEU A 353 -29.46 13.05 35.19
N GLY A 354 -28.91 12.58 36.30
CA GLY A 354 -27.52 12.11 36.43
C GLY A 354 -27.21 10.73 35.83
N ALA A 355 -25.91 10.51 35.65
CA ALA A 355 -25.19 9.50 34.87
C ALA A 355 -25.62 8.02 34.99
N THR A 356 -25.69 7.36 33.83
CA THR A 356 -25.41 5.92 33.67
C THR A 356 -24.07 5.77 32.93
N GLY A 357 -23.14 5.03 33.51
CA GLY A 357 -21.79 4.79 32.97
C GLY A 357 -21.76 3.93 31.69
N PRO A 358 -20.61 3.88 30.99
CA PRO A 358 -20.56 3.62 29.55
C PRO A 358 -20.65 2.12 29.21
N MET A 359 -21.48 1.76 28.22
CA MET A 359 -21.34 0.50 27.50
C MET A 359 -20.50 0.73 26.24
N GLY A 360 -19.39 -0.02 26.15
CA GLY A 360 -18.39 0.10 25.09
C GLY A 360 -18.87 -0.30 23.70
N MET A 361 -18.20 0.27 22.71
CA MET A 361 -18.54 0.34 21.28
C MET A 361 -18.70 -1.03 20.59
N ARG A 362 -19.67 -1.14 19.68
CA ARG A 362 -19.58 -2.05 18.53
C ARG A 362 -19.51 -1.21 17.27
N GLY A 363 -18.33 -1.20 16.65
CA GLY A 363 -18.06 -0.46 15.42
C GLY A 363 -18.97 -0.89 14.28
N PHE A 364 -19.41 0.10 13.49
CA PHE A 364 -20.18 -0.11 12.27
C PHE A 364 -19.40 -1.00 11.30
N LYS A 365 -20.06 -2.04 10.78
CA LYS A 365 -19.59 -2.83 9.64
C LYS A 365 -19.56 -1.89 8.44
N GLY A 366 -18.38 -1.58 7.92
CA GLY A 366 -18.22 -0.70 6.77
C GLY A 366 -18.97 -1.24 5.56
N ASP A 367 -19.66 -0.34 4.86
CA ASP A 367 -20.34 -0.66 3.61
C ASP A 367 -19.33 -1.13 2.55
N ARG A 368 -19.73 -2.15 1.80
CA ARG A 368 -18.95 -2.74 0.72
C ARG A 368 -18.77 -1.69 -0.38
N GLY A 369 -17.52 -1.33 -0.68
CA GLY A 369 -17.21 -0.40 -1.76
C GLY A 369 -17.75 -0.88 -3.12
N PRO A 370 -18.10 0.04 -4.03
CA PRO A 370 -18.56 -0.32 -5.37
C PRO A 370 -17.50 -1.15 -6.09
N LYS A 371 -17.97 -2.16 -6.84
CA LYS A 371 -17.18 -3.04 -7.69
C LYS A 371 -16.44 -2.18 -8.72
N GLY A 372 -15.11 -2.28 -8.76
CA GLY A 372 -14.29 -1.55 -9.73
C GLY A 372 -14.67 -1.89 -11.17
N GLU A 373 -14.69 -0.88 -12.03
CA GLU A 373 -14.88 -1.04 -13.46
C GLU A 373 -13.76 -1.90 -14.07
N LYS A 374 -14.14 -2.70 -15.06
CA LYS A 374 -13.24 -3.60 -15.79
C LYS A 374 -12.25 -2.75 -16.59
N GLY A 375 -10.97 -2.86 -16.25
CA GLY A 375 -9.90 -2.17 -16.98
C GLY A 375 -9.90 -2.53 -18.47
N GLU A 376 -9.73 -1.51 -19.30
CA GLU A 376 -9.58 -1.65 -20.75
C GLU A 376 -8.36 -2.51 -21.10
N LYS A 377 -8.53 -3.28 -22.17
CA LYS A 377 -7.53 -4.18 -22.75
C LYS A 377 -6.42 -3.33 -23.37
N GLY A 378 -5.28 -3.24 -22.69
CA GLY A 378 -4.06 -2.64 -23.21
C GLY A 378 -3.43 -3.52 -24.30
N ASP A 379 -3.06 -2.88 -25.40
CA ASP A 379 -2.42 -3.45 -26.57
C ASP A 379 -1.12 -4.17 -26.25
N ARG A 380 -0.95 -5.36 -26.85
CA ARG A 380 0.34 -6.04 -26.94
C ARG A 380 1.17 -5.35 -28.01
N THR A 381 2.13 -4.55 -27.58
CA THR A 381 3.38 -4.34 -28.34
C THR A 381 4.53 -4.69 -27.42
N GLY A 382 5.35 -5.63 -27.89
CA GLY A 382 6.41 -6.22 -27.09
C GLY A 382 7.45 -5.18 -26.71
N ASP A 383 7.80 -5.18 -25.42
CA ASP A 383 9.14 -4.76 -25.02
C ASP A 383 9.67 -5.73 -23.98
N THR A 384 10.59 -6.57 -24.45
CA THR A 384 11.51 -7.38 -23.67
C THR A 384 12.48 -6.48 -22.93
N SER A 385 12.33 -6.35 -21.62
CA SER A 385 13.36 -6.09 -20.59
C SER A 385 12.64 -5.52 -19.37
N ILE A 386 12.57 -6.21 -18.24
CA ILE A 386 13.67 -6.39 -17.30
C ILE A 386 13.50 -7.75 -16.62
N VAL A 387 14.54 -8.56 -16.75
CA VAL A 387 14.73 -9.82 -16.04
C VAL A 387 15.02 -9.48 -14.58
N GLU A 388 13.99 -9.47 -13.73
CA GLU A 388 14.22 -9.76 -12.31
C GLU A 388 14.67 -11.22 -12.24
N ALA A 389 15.85 -11.44 -11.67
CA ALA A 389 16.58 -12.70 -11.65
C ALA A 389 15.64 -13.92 -11.59
N VAL A 390 15.41 -14.54 -12.75
CA VAL A 390 14.55 -15.71 -12.88
C VAL A 390 15.28 -16.86 -12.18
N MET A 391 14.90 -17.10 -10.93
CA MET A 391 15.44 -18.17 -10.10
C MET A 391 15.01 -19.57 -10.57
N VAL A 392 14.15 -19.69 -11.59
CA VAL A 392 13.57 -20.98 -12.01
C VAL A 392 13.51 -21.09 -13.54
N ARG A 393 13.93 -22.21 -14.12
CA ARG A 393 13.88 -22.45 -15.58
C ARG A 393 13.31 -23.82 -15.94
N LEU A 394 12.82 -23.95 -17.17
CA LEU A 394 12.42 -25.23 -17.76
C LEU A 394 13.48 -25.74 -18.74
N VAL A 395 13.91 -27.00 -18.59
CA VAL A 395 14.95 -27.64 -19.42
C VAL A 395 14.44 -28.93 -20.07
N ASN A 396 14.92 -29.28 -21.26
CA ASN A 396 14.56 -30.51 -21.99
C ASN A 396 13.08 -30.67 -22.43
N GLY A 397 12.30 -29.60 -22.47
CA GLY A 397 10.96 -29.64 -23.06
C GLY A 397 10.98 -29.65 -24.59
N THR A 398 9.95 -30.24 -25.20
CA THR A 398 9.66 -30.11 -26.63
C THR A 398 9.11 -28.72 -27.02
N GLY A 399 8.83 -27.85 -26.05
CA GLY A 399 8.42 -26.46 -26.24
C GLY A 399 8.69 -25.59 -25.00
N PRO A 400 8.49 -24.26 -25.09
CA PRO A 400 8.78 -23.32 -23.98
C PRO A 400 7.83 -23.47 -22.78
N HIS A 401 6.75 -24.22 -22.97
CA HIS A 401 5.64 -24.44 -22.03
C HIS A 401 5.72 -25.79 -21.31
N GLN A 402 6.81 -26.54 -21.55
CA GLN A 402 7.03 -27.82 -20.90
C GLN A 402 8.51 -28.02 -20.63
N GLY A 403 8.83 -28.83 -19.63
CA GLY A 403 10.21 -29.18 -19.32
C GLY A 403 10.47 -29.39 -17.85
N ARG A 404 11.70 -29.77 -17.56
CA ARG A 404 12.22 -30.05 -16.22
C ARG A 404 12.41 -28.78 -15.45
N VAL A 405 11.89 -28.73 -14.24
CA VAL A 405 12.08 -27.57 -13.35
C VAL A 405 13.48 -27.61 -12.75
N GLU A 406 14.25 -26.56 -12.99
CA GLU A 406 15.54 -26.32 -12.34
C GLU A 406 15.50 -24.98 -11.62
N VAL A 407 15.95 -24.97 -10.37
CA VAL A 407 15.98 -23.79 -9.51
C VAL A 407 17.43 -23.36 -9.31
N TYR A 408 17.70 -22.06 -9.41
CA TYR A 408 19.01 -21.48 -9.15
C TYR A 408 19.16 -21.19 -7.64
N HIS A 409 20.01 -21.96 -6.97
CA HIS A 409 20.30 -21.84 -5.54
C HIS A 409 21.80 -22.07 -5.31
N ASP A 410 22.44 -21.34 -4.39
CA ASP A 410 23.89 -21.46 -4.09
C ASP A 410 24.82 -21.42 -5.30
N ARG A 411 24.54 -20.54 -6.26
CA ARG A 411 25.27 -20.38 -7.54
C ARG A 411 25.25 -21.60 -8.46
N ARG A 412 24.39 -22.59 -8.21
CA ARG A 412 24.20 -23.79 -9.03
C ARG A 412 22.72 -23.92 -9.44
N TRP A 413 22.49 -24.56 -10.58
CA TRP A 413 21.16 -25.04 -10.93
C TRP A 413 20.96 -26.39 -10.25
N GLY A 414 19.86 -26.55 -9.52
CA GLY A 414 19.51 -27.80 -8.85
C GLY A 414 18.13 -28.27 -9.27
N THR A 415 17.92 -29.58 -9.24
CA THR A 415 16.61 -30.19 -9.48
C THR A 415 15.83 -30.33 -8.19
N VAL A 416 14.51 -30.20 -8.31
CA VAL A 416 13.59 -30.41 -7.19
C VAL A 416 13.29 -31.90 -7.04
N CYS A 417 13.31 -32.40 -5.80
CA CYS A 417 12.96 -33.78 -5.50
C CYS A 417 11.44 -34.03 -5.60
N ASP A 418 11.04 -35.25 -5.92
CA ASP A 418 9.63 -35.68 -6.02
C ASP A 418 8.90 -35.76 -4.66
N ASP A 419 9.66 -35.85 -3.56
CA ASP A 419 9.16 -35.91 -2.19
C ASP A 419 8.41 -34.63 -1.78
N GLY A 420 7.09 -34.65 -1.97
CA GLY A 420 6.18 -33.59 -1.50
C GLY A 420 5.75 -32.60 -2.57
N TRP A 421 6.21 -32.75 -3.82
CA TRP A 421 5.75 -31.88 -4.89
C TRP A 421 4.33 -32.22 -5.34
N ASP A 422 3.49 -31.19 -5.37
CA ASP A 422 2.11 -31.26 -5.85
C ASP A 422 1.78 -30.20 -6.92
N LYS A 423 0.51 -30.18 -7.36
CA LYS A 423 0.04 -29.22 -8.36
C LYS A 423 0.16 -27.77 -7.89
N LYS A 424 0.02 -27.51 -6.59
CA LYS A 424 0.09 -26.15 -6.02
C LYS A 424 1.50 -25.60 -6.11
N ASP A 425 2.50 -26.44 -5.87
CA ASP A 425 3.91 -26.08 -6.08
C ASP A 425 4.19 -25.78 -7.57
N GLY A 426 3.61 -26.59 -8.45
CA GLY A 426 3.65 -26.38 -9.89
C GLY A 426 3.04 -25.05 -10.34
N ASP A 427 1.88 -24.68 -9.77
CA ASP A 427 1.21 -23.41 -10.05
C ASP A 427 2.07 -22.21 -9.65
N VAL A 428 2.79 -22.31 -8.53
CA VAL A 428 3.73 -21.26 -8.08
C VAL A 428 4.85 -21.09 -9.10
N VAL A 429 5.45 -22.19 -9.57
CA VAL A 429 6.51 -22.13 -10.58
C VAL A 429 6.01 -21.60 -11.92
N CYS A 430 4.80 -21.99 -12.35
CA CYS A 430 4.19 -21.44 -13.55
C CYS A 430 4.01 -19.92 -13.45
N ARG A 431 3.50 -19.41 -12.31
CA ARG A 431 3.37 -17.97 -12.09
C ARG A 431 4.72 -17.25 -12.08
N MET A 432 5.76 -17.88 -11.52
CA MET A 432 7.13 -17.33 -11.56
C MET A 432 7.71 -17.25 -12.98
N LEU A 433 7.30 -18.16 -13.86
CA LEU A 433 7.68 -18.17 -15.28
C LEU A 433 6.77 -17.28 -16.15
N GLY A 434 5.76 -16.63 -15.57
CA GLY A 434 4.81 -15.76 -16.29
C GLY A 434 3.59 -16.49 -16.88
N PHE A 435 3.34 -17.74 -16.47
CA PHE A 435 2.18 -18.54 -16.87
C PHE A 435 1.08 -18.53 -15.79
N PRO A 436 -0.21 -18.71 -16.14
CA PRO A 436 -1.31 -18.61 -15.18
C PRO A 436 -1.35 -19.76 -14.16
N SER A 437 -1.17 -21.01 -14.62
CA SER A 437 -1.24 -22.22 -13.79
C SER A 437 -0.58 -23.41 -14.49
N ALA A 438 -0.23 -24.43 -13.72
CA ALA A 438 0.23 -25.72 -14.21
C ALA A 438 -0.96 -26.58 -14.64
N GLU A 439 -0.87 -27.19 -15.81
CA GLU A 439 -1.86 -28.15 -16.30
C GLU A 439 -1.67 -29.50 -15.62
N ASP A 440 -0.46 -30.04 -15.76
CA ASP A 440 -0.07 -31.32 -15.20
C ASP A 440 1.36 -31.26 -14.63
N VAL A 441 1.59 -32.12 -13.65
CA VAL A 441 2.80 -32.18 -12.84
C VAL A 441 3.21 -33.64 -12.70
N HIS A 442 4.35 -34.00 -13.28
CA HIS A 442 4.78 -35.40 -13.35
C HIS A 442 5.87 -35.73 -12.34
N ARG A 443 5.57 -36.58 -11.35
CA ARG A 443 6.53 -37.05 -10.33
C ARG A 443 7.65 -37.97 -10.83
N THR A 444 7.68 -38.31 -12.12
CA THR A 444 8.62 -39.26 -12.72
C THR A 444 9.46 -38.62 -13.83
N ALA A 445 10.66 -39.18 -14.08
CA ALA A 445 11.68 -38.67 -15.00
C ALA A 445 11.29 -38.73 -16.51
N HIS A 446 10.31 -37.95 -16.95
CA HIS A 446 9.78 -37.93 -18.32
C HIS A 446 10.67 -37.22 -19.37
N PHE A 447 11.32 -36.10 -19.03
CA PHE A 447 12.21 -35.34 -19.95
C PHE A 447 13.71 -35.43 -19.56
N GLY A 448 14.13 -36.58 -19.03
CA GLY A 448 15.53 -36.93 -18.75
C GLY A 448 16.05 -36.54 -17.36
N GLN A 449 16.99 -37.34 -16.83
CA GLN A 449 17.54 -37.17 -15.47
C GLN A 449 18.20 -35.79 -15.27
N GLY A 450 17.97 -35.20 -14.09
CA GLY A 450 18.60 -33.95 -13.66
C GLY A 450 20.05 -34.18 -13.22
N SER A 451 20.94 -33.23 -13.56
CA SER A 451 22.38 -33.25 -13.25
C SER A 451 22.74 -32.42 -12.03
#